data_AF-A0A839LHX6-F1
#
_entry.id   AF-A0A839LHX6-F1
#
_cell.length_a   1.000
_cell.length_b   1.000
_cell.length_c   1.000
_cell.angle_alpha   90.00
_cell.angle_beta   90.00
_cell.angle_gamma   90.00
#
_symmetry.space_group_name_H-M   'P 1'
#
loop_
_entity.id
_entity.type
_entity.pdbx_description
1 polymer ?
#
loop_
_entity_poly.entity_id
_entity_poly.type
_entity_poly.pdbx_seq_one_letter_code
_entity_poly.pdbx_strand_id
1 'polypeptide(L)'
;MEIKSRLLKQLDKDIAAAKSPVSAACLRARRAILLARHGALNEAREQLTVLHQLAFQHPHPEVGAWLHLAEGLMSYYTDFGSSAQEKIQRALSISRSIGQTEVEALAHAWLTQLAYVRHDLPAVLSHAAECLRVAAPEHRVARGRVHMVMGVCWQYAGQLEQALPWFQRARAYAAADGDDATISALMYNMAVMRTAQVRWKALSSTAAQAPELLLGVDSVKHYDTAVGAAVLAELTPLLRAQILAIQGEFQQAKALYEEHLPLAISRGLARLGSSLLSDLAWCRLNCDETEAAIQQAREAAVELDPLCDVDDRAATHTRLAQIFAAVGETATAAHHQECATAEWAEFARQQGQWGAALAASGLTADPLRR
;
A
#
# COMPACT_ATOMS: atom_id res chain seq x y z
N MET A 1 22.38 -1.68 -8.15
CA MET A 1 21.91 -3.08 -8.08
C MET A 1 21.28 -3.39 -9.44
N GLU A 2 21.76 -4.41 -10.16
CA GLU A 2 21.24 -4.71 -11.50
C GLU A 2 19.85 -5.36 -11.39
N ILE A 3 18.81 -4.72 -11.93
CA ILE A 3 17.44 -5.25 -11.90
C ILE A 3 17.34 -6.43 -12.89
N LYS A 4 17.17 -7.64 -12.37
CA LYS A 4 16.95 -8.86 -13.18
C LYS A 4 15.46 -9.03 -13.53
N SER A 5 14.91 -8.12 -14.33
CA SER A 5 13.50 -8.16 -14.78
C SER A 5 13.37 -8.58 -16.24
N ARG A 6 12.54 -9.61 -16.51
CA ARG A 6 12.24 -10.06 -17.88
C ARG A 6 11.48 -8.99 -18.67
N LEU A 7 10.50 -8.36 -18.02
CA LEU A 7 9.70 -7.30 -18.63
C LEU A 7 10.55 -6.06 -18.97
N LEU A 8 11.52 -5.71 -18.11
CA LEU A 8 12.44 -4.60 -18.39
C LEU A 8 13.31 -4.89 -19.62
N LYS A 9 13.87 -6.10 -19.72
CA LYS A 9 14.64 -6.54 -20.91
C LYS A 9 13.79 -6.53 -22.18
N GLN A 10 12.51 -6.88 -22.08
CA GLN A 10 11.61 -6.81 -23.24
C GLN A 10 11.37 -5.35 -23.66
N LEU A 11 11.10 -4.45 -22.70
CA LEU A 11 10.94 -3.03 -22.99
C LEU A 11 12.20 -2.42 -23.62
N ASP A 12 13.40 -2.81 -23.17
CA ASP A 12 14.66 -2.34 -23.78
C ASP A 12 14.77 -2.75 -25.26
N LYS A 13 14.37 -4.00 -25.59
CA LYS A 13 14.31 -4.48 -26.98
C LYS A 13 13.26 -3.71 -27.79
N ASP A 14 12.08 -3.48 -27.21
CA ASP A 14 11.00 -2.78 -27.89
C ASP A 14 11.37 -1.31 -28.15
N ILE A 15 12.07 -0.65 -27.23
CA ILE A 15 12.60 0.71 -27.39
C ILE A 15 13.61 0.75 -28.55
N ALA A 16 14.52 -0.22 -28.62
CA ALA A 16 15.51 -0.31 -29.70
C ALA A 16 14.87 -0.62 -31.06
N ALA A 17 13.77 -1.37 -31.09
CA ALA A 17 13.03 -1.72 -32.29
C ALA A 17 11.95 -0.68 -32.70
N ALA A 18 11.78 0.40 -31.92
CA ALA A 18 10.72 1.37 -32.13
C ALA A 18 10.90 2.12 -33.46
N LYS A 19 9.83 2.14 -34.27
CA LYS A 19 9.86 2.70 -35.63
C LYS A 19 9.68 4.22 -35.67
N SER A 20 9.27 4.85 -34.58
CA SER A 20 9.06 6.30 -34.50
C SER A 20 9.58 6.88 -33.17
N PRO A 21 10.04 8.15 -33.16
CA PRO A 21 10.46 8.82 -31.94
C PRO A 21 9.37 8.86 -30.87
N VAL A 22 8.10 9.06 -31.28
CA VAL A 22 6.93 9.06 -30.40
C VAL A 22 6.72 7.69 -29.75
N SER A 23 6.75 6.61 -30.54
CA SER A 23 6.62 5.24 -30.03
C SER A 23 7.74 4.90 -29.05
N ALA A 24 8.99 5.27 -29.38
CA ALA A 24 10.13 5.09 -28.50
C ALA A 24 9.99 5.91 -27.19
N ALA A 25 9.44 7.12 -27.25
CA ALA A 25 9.19 7.95 -26.08
C ALA A 25 8.12 7.34 -25.15
N CYS A 26 7.02 6.85 -25.70
CA CYS A 26 5.99 6.13 -24.93
C CYS A 26 6.55 4.86 -24.25
N LEU A 27 7.37 4.08 -24.96
CA LEU A 27 8.02 2.89 -24.39
C LEU A 27 9.05 3.25 -23.31
N ARG A 28 9.77 4.36 -23.46
CA ARG A 28 10.62 4.91 -22.40
C ARG A 28 9.76 5.35 -21.20
N ALA A 29 8.63 6.00 -21.37
CA ALA A 29 7.79 6.32 -20.21
C ALA A 29 7.33 5.04 -19.46
N ARG A 30 6.95 3.98 -20.19
CA ARG A 30 6.64 2.65 -19.62
C ARG A 30 7.82 2.04 -18.86
N ARG A 31 9.03 2.14 -19.41
CA ARG A 31 10.26 1.70 -18.74
C ARG A 31 10.52 2.49 -17.46
N ALA A 32 10.33 3.81 -17.47
CA ALA A 32 10.47 4.65 -16.27
C ALA A 32 9.46 4.26 -15.18
N ILE A 33 8.21 3.98 -15.57
CA ILE A 33 7.19 3.41 -14.67
C ILE A 33 7.67 2.10 -14.05
N LEU A 34 8.21 1.17 -14.85
CA LEU A 34 8.67 -0.12 -14.34
C LEU A 34 9.88 0.03 -13.40
N LEU A 35 10.83 0.92 -13.72
CA LEU A 35 11.97 1.25 -12.85
C LEU A 35 11.51 1.82 -11.51
N ALA A 36 10.56 2.75 -11.53
CA ALA A 36 9.98 3.32 -10.31
C ALA A 36 9.36 2.23 -9.44
N ARG A 37 8.62 1.31 -10.05
CA ARG A 37 8.00 0.16 -9.36
C ARG A 37 8.99 -0.84 -8.78
N HIS A 38 10.21 -0.91 -9.33
CA HIS A 38 11.32 -1.70 -8.77
C HIS A 38 12.16 -0.92 -7.73
N GLY A 39 11.98 0.40 -7.65
CA GLY A 39 12.72 1.28 -6.74
C GLY A 39 14.00 1.87 -7.29
N ALA A 40 14.25 1.72 -8.59
CA ALA A 40 15.30 2.47 -9.28
C ALA A 40 14.83 3.90 -9.57
N LEU A 41 14.54 4.67 -8.50
CA LEU A 41 13.98 6.02 -8.60
C LEU A 41 14.92 7.00 -9.30
N ASN A 42 16.24 6.85 -9.13
CA ASN A 42 17.22 7.70 -9.80
C ASN A 42 17.21 7.46 -11.32
N GLU A 43 17.29 6.20 -11.77
CA GLU A 43 17.25 5.85 -13.19
C GLU A 43 15.90 6.25 -13.84
N ALA A 44 14.80 6.05 -13.11
CA ALA A 44 13.48 6.51 -13.55
C ALA A 44 13.44 8.03 -13.72
N ARG A 45 14.00 8.80 -12.77
CA ARG A 45 14.05 10.27 -12.81
C ARG A 45 14.91 10.80 -13.95
N GLU A 46 16.08 10.21 -14.20
CA GLU A 46 16.93 10.55 -15.34
C GLU A 46 16.16 10.37 -16.66
N GLN A 47 15.47 9.25 -16.80
CA GLN A 47 14.70 8.95 -18.00
C GLN A 47 13.51 9.90 -18.18
N LEU A 48 12.81 10.27 -17.11
CA LEU A 48 11.74 11.27 -17.18
C LEU A 48 12.26 12.67 -17.54
N THR A 49 13.44 13.04 -17.07
CA THR A 49 14.06 14.32 -17.41
C THR A 49 14.30 14.44 -18.92
N VAL A 50 14.79 13.37 -19.56
CA VAL A 50 14.95 13.31 -21.02
C VAL A 50 13.60 13.39 -21.74
N LEU A 51 12.58 12.69 -21.23
CA LEU A 51 11.22 12.73 -21.82
C LEU A 51 10.56 14.10 -21.69
N HIS A 52 10.79 14.83 -20.59
CA HIS A 52 10.33 16.21 -20.42
C HIS A 52 10.89 17.14 -21.47
N GLN A 53 12.22 17.08 -21.67
CA GLN A 53 12.88 17.90 -22.68
C GLN A 53 12.35 17.60 -24.08
N LEU A 54 12.14 16.31 -24.39
CA LEU A 54 11.56 15.89 -25.67
C LEU A 54 10.12 16.41 -25.84
N ALA A 55 9.27 16.24 -24.83
CA ALA A 55 7.87 16.67 -24.88
C ALA A 55 7.73 18.20 -24.96
N PHE A 56 8.67 18.94 -24.36
CA PHE A 56 8.72 20.41 -24.47
C PHE A 56 9.09 20.87 -25.88
N GLN A 57 10.06 20.20 -26.52
CA GLN A 57 10.51 20.53 -27.88
C GLN A 57 9.49 20.07 -28.94
N HIS A 58 8.87 18.92 -28.72
CA HIS A 58 7.92 18.29 -29.66
C HIS A 58 6.68 17.78 -28.90
N PRO A 59 5.67 18.64 -28.69
CA PRO A 59 4.47 18.26 -27.95
C PRO A 59 3.67 17.20 -28.69
N HIS A 60 3.54 16.03 -28.08
CA HIS A 60 2.68 14.94 -28.54
C HIS A 60 1.78 14.48 -27.39
N PRO A 61 0.45 14.49 -27.55
CA PRO A 61 -0.47 14.16 -26.46
C PRO A 61 -0.31 12.69 -26.00
N GLU A 62 0.07 11.77 -26.88
CA GLU A 62 0.37 10.37 -26.53
C GLU A 62 1.54 10.26 -25.55
N VAL A 63 2.59 11.08 -25.78
CA VAL A 63 3.75 11.14 -24.89
C VAL A 63 3.38 11.85 -23.60
N GLY A 64 2.61 12.94 -23.68
CA GLY A 64 2.14 13.70 -22.52
C GLY A 64 1.31 12.87 -21.54
N ALA A 65 0.40 12.02 -22.05
CA ALA A 65 -0.40 11.12 -21.22
C ALA A 65 0.49 10.11 -20.46
N TRP A 66 1.40 9.45 -21.17
CA TRP A 66 2.35 8.53 -20.55
C TRP A 66 3.29 9.20 -19.56
N LEU A 67 3.74 10.40 -19.88
CA LEU A 67 4.66 11.16 -19.07
C LEU A 67 4.03 11.53 -17.73
N HIS A 68 2.83 12.11 -17.74
CA HIS A 68 2.11 12.43 -16.50
C HIS A 68 1.79 11.19 -15.66
N LEU A 69 1.48 10.05 -16.30
CA LEU A 69 1.32 8.79 -15.56
C LEU A 69 2.62 8.41 -14.86
N ALA A 70 3.75 8.47 -15.56
CA ALA A 70 5.06 8.12 -15.02
C ALA A 70 5.52 9.06 -13.90
N GLU A 71 5.31 10.38 -14.04
CA GLU A 71 5.57 11.35 -12.98
C GLU A 71 4.67 11.13 -11.75
N GLY A 72 3.41 10.75 -11.97
CA GLY A 72 2.48 10.39 -10.92
C GLY A 72 2.98 9.20 -10.10
N LEU A 73 3.42 8.13 -10.77
CA LEU A 73 4.02 6.97 -10.10
C LEU A 73 5.35 7.29 -9.43
N MET A 74 6.17 8.15 -10.03
CA MET A 74 7.38 8.64 -9.37
C MET A 74 7.08 9.38 -8.09
N SER A 75 6.03 10.21 -8.07
CA SER A 75 5.58 10.91 -6.88
C SER A 75 5.11 9.89 -5.82
N TYR A 76 4.26 8.94 -6.23
CA TYR A 76 3.78 7.86 -5.35
C TYR A 76 4.92 7.08 -4.68
N TYR A 77 5.95 6.70 -5.43
CA TYR A 77 7.07 5.94 -4.88
C TYR A 77 8.14 6.78 -4.18
N THR A 78 8.06 8.11 -4.25
CA THR A 78 8.98 9.02 -3.53
C THR A 78 8.44 9.43 -2.17
N ASP A 79 7.15 9.75 -2.08
CA ASP A 79 6.54 10.34 -0.87
C ASP A 79 5.14 9.81 -0.55
N PHE A 80 4.77 8.65 -1.10
CA PHE A 80 3.44 8.05 -1.00
C PHE A 80 2.29 8.90 -1.58
N GLY A 81 2.60 9.88 -2.42
CA GLY A 81 1.65 10.38 -3.41
C GLY A 81 1.10 11.77 -3.16
N SER A 82 1.86 12.66 -2.52
CA SER A 82 1.49 14.07 -2.26
C SER A 82 0.93 14.80 -3.50
N SER A 83 1.41 14.42 -4.69
CA SER A 83 0.96 14.95 -5.99
C SER A 83 0.69 13.85 -7.03
N ALA A 84 0.69 12.58 -6.62
CA ALA A 84 0.49 11.46 -7.56
C ALA A 84 -0.90 11.50 -8.20
N GLN A 85 -1.92 11.79 -7.40
CA GLN A 85 -3.32 11.81 -7.85
C GLN A 85 -3.54 12.83 -8.98
N GLU A 86 -3.10 14.07 -8.80
CA GLU A 86 -3.28 15.12 -9.81
C GLU A 86 -2.61 14.76 -11.14
N LYS A 87 -1.39 14.22 -11.08
CA LYS A 87 -0.63 13.84 -12.27
C LYS A 87 -1.30 12.67 -12.99
N ILE A 88 -1.76 11.65 -12.28
CA ILE A 88 -2.46 10.52 -12.88
C ILE A 88 -3.82 10.96 -13.44
N GLN A 89 -4.51 11.90 -12.79
CA GLN A 89 -5.76 12.46 -13.30
C GLN A 89 -5.55 13.26 -14.60
N ARG A 90 -4.43 13.99 -14.73
CA ARG A 90 -4.03 14.65 -15.99
C ARG A 90 -3.75 13.61 -17.08
N ALA A 91 -3.01 12.54 -16.76
CA ALA A 91 -2.77 11.44 -17.69
C ALA A 91 -4.08 10.82 -18.20
N LEU A 92 -5.04 10.57 -17.31
CA LEU A 92 -6.37 10.07 -17.63
C LEU A 92 -7.15 11.02 -18.54
N SER A 93 -7.11 12.32 -18.26
CA SER A 93 -7.84 13.33 -19.03
C SER A 93 -7.31 13.43 -20.46
N ILE A 94 -5.98 13.44 -20.62
CA ILE A 94 -5.33 13.48 -21.93
C ILE A 94 -5.61 12.19 -22.70
N SER A 95 -5.40 11.02 -22.06
CA SER A 95 -5.59 9.73 -22.74
C SER A 95 -7.02 9.55 -23.25
N ARG A 96 -8.02 9.99 -22.49
CA ARG A 96 -9.43 10.02 -22.94
C ARG A 96 -9.66 10.93 -24.14
N SER A 97 -9.07 12.13 -24.13
CA SER A 97 -9.26 13.10 -25.22
C SER A 97 -8.72 12.60 -26.57
N ILE A 98 -7.74 11.69 -26.55
CA ILE A 98 -7.10 11.13 -27.74
C ILE A 98 -7.44 9.64 -27.98
N GLY A 99 -8.30 9.05 -27.16
CA GLY A 99 -8.69 7.63 -27.28
C GLY A 99 -7.57 6.62 -26.98
N GLN A 100 -6.57 6.98 -26.16
CA GLN A 100 -5.46 6.10 -25.80
C GLN A 100 -5.82 5.17 -24.62
N THR A 101 -6.50 4.08 -24.95
CA THR A 101 -7.05 3.12 -23.97
C THR A 101 -6.00 2.48 -23.05
N GLU A 102 -4.77 2.30 -23.50
CA GLU A 102 -3.70 1.70 -22.68
C GLU A 102 -3.38 2.56 -21.44
N VAL A 103 -3.24 3.87 -21.63
CA VAL A 103 -2.94 4.82 -20.54
C VAL A 103 -4.18 5.07 -19.70
N GLU A 104 -5.37 5.16 -20.32
CA GLU A 104 -6.64 5.27 -19.60
C GLU A 104 -6.84 4.10 -18.61
N ALA A 105 -6.65 2.86 -19.05
CA ALA A 105 -6.77 1.69 -18.19
C ALA A 105 -5.77 1.70 -17.03
N LEU A 106 -4.50 2.04 -17.30
CA LEU A 106 -3.49 2.13 -16.25
C LEU A 106 -3.77 3.26 -15.26
N ALA A 107 -4.18 4.43 -15.75
CA ALA A 107 -4.52 5.55 -14.89
C ALA A 107 -5.66 5.18 -13.94
N HIS A 108 -6.72 4.53 -14.44
CA HIS A 108 -7.79 4.01 -13.58
C HIS A 108 -7.30 2.97 -12.57
N ALA A 109 -6.44 2.03 -12.98
CA ALA A 109 -5.89 1.03 -12.06
C ALA A 109 -5.08 1.67 -10.91
N TRP A 110 -4.31 2.71 -11.20
CA TRP A 110 -3.55 3.46 -10.18
C TRP A 110 -4.41 4.39 -9.33
N LEU A 111 -5.42 5.03 -9.92
CA LEU A 111 -6.39 5.81 -9.14
C LEU A 111 -7.22 4.93 -8.20
N THR A 112 -7.48 3.66 -8.58
CA THR A 112 -8.09 2.67 -7.68
C THR A 112 -7.20 2.44 -6.45
N GLN A 113 -5.88 2.25 -6.64
CA GLN A 113 -4.92 2.13 -5.53
C GLN A 113 -4.88 3.38 -4.65
N LEU A 114 -4.83 4.57 -5.25
CA LEU A 114 -4.79 5.83 -4.51
C LEU A 114 -6.10 6.12 -3.76
N ALA A 115 -7.23 5.68 -4.29
CA ALA A 115 -8.52 5.74 -3.61
C ALA A 115 -8.54 4.79 -2.40
N TYR A 116 -8.02 3.57 -2.56
CA TYR A 116 -7.89 2.62 -1.45
C TYR A 116 -7.03 3.19 -0.31
N VAL A 117 -5.86 3.75 -0.62
CA VAL A 117 -4.95 4.36 0.38
C VAL A 117 -5.60 5.54 1.13
N ARG A 118 -6.60 6.20 0.54
CA ARG A 118 -7.36 7.28 1.17
C ARG A 118 -8.69 6.80 1.78
N HIS A 119 -8.93 5.50 1.81
CA HIS A 119 -10.19 4.87 2.20
C HIS A 119 -11.44 5.44 1.48
N ASP A 120 -11.27 5.93 0.24
CA ASP A 120 -12.33 6.46 -0.61
C ASP A 120 -12.98 5.34 -1.43
N LEU A 121 -13.82 4.56 -0.76
CA LEU A 121 -14.51 3.40 -1.34
C LEU A 121 -15.33 3.72 -2.61
N PRO A 122 -16.12 4.81 -2.68
CA PRO A 122 -16.79 5.18 -3.92
C PRO A 122 -15.83 5.36 -5.11
N ALA A 123 -14.70 6.04 -4.90
CA ALA A 123 -13.70 6.21 -5.95
C ALA A 123 -12.98 4.90 -6.31
N VAL A 124 -12.74 4.01 -5.34
CA VAL A 124 -12.22 2.64 -5.60
C VAL A 124 -13.15 1.93 -6.59
N LEU A 125 -14.44 1.85 -6.27
CA LEU A 125 -15.40 1.11 -7.10
C LEU A 125 -15.55 1.73 -8.49
N SER A 126 -15.64 3.07 -8.56
CA SER A 126 -15.75 3.79 -9.84
C SER A 126 -14.54 3.55 -10.74
N HIS A 127 -13.32 3.73 -10.22
CA HIS A 127 -12.12 3.53 -11.02
C HIS A 127 -11.84 2.06 -11.34
N ALA A 128 -12.18 1.13 -10.45
CA ALA A 128 -12.05 -0.29 -10.74
C ALA A 128 -12.97 -0.72 -11.88
N ALA A 129 -14.24 -0.28 -11.86
CA ALA A 129 -15.21 -0.54 -12.92
C ALA A 129 -14.74 0.03 -14.26
N GLU A 130 -14.30 1.30 -14.29
CA GLU A 130 -13.79 1.93 -15.51
C GLU A 130 -12.52 1.24 -16.02
N CYS A 131 -11.59 0.87 -15.13
CA CYS A 131 -10.40 0.11 -15.52
C CYS A 131 -10.78 -1.19 -16.23
N LEU A 132 -11.69 -1.98 -15.65
CA LEU A 132 -12.10 -3.27 -16.22
C LEU A 132 -12.89 -3.11 -17.53
N ARG A 133 -13.64 -2.02 -17.66
CA ARG A 133 -14.39 -1.67 -18.87
C ARG A 133 -13.47 -1.30 -20.04
N VAL A 134 -12.44 -0.49 -19.80
CA VAL A 134 -11.55 0.04 -20.86
C VAL A 134 -10.32 -0.82 -21.13
N ALA A 135 -9.89 -1.64 -20.17
CA ALA A 135 -8.74 -2.50 -20.34
C ALA A 135 -9.03 -3.64 -21.32
N ALA A 136 -8.31 -3.67 -22.44
CA ALA A 136 -8.29 -4.82 -23.33
C ALA A 136 -7.90 -6.11 -22.58
N PRO A 137 -8.35 -7.31 -23.02
CA PRO A 137 -7.99 -8.58 -22.38
C PRO A 137 -6.48 -8.81 -22.23
N GLU A 138 -5.69 -8.26 -23.14
CA GLU A 138 -4.24 -8.36 -23.24
C GLU A 138 -3.53 -7.33 -22.36
N HIS A 139 -4.26 -6.33 -21.82
CA HIS A 139 -3.70 -5.31 -20.94
C HIS A 139 -3.56 -5.83 -19.50
N ARG A 140 -2.68 -6.81 -19.35
CA ARG A 140 -2.52 -7.57 -18.10
C ARG A 140 -1.92 -6.72 -16.97
N VAL A 141 -1.16 -5.67 -17.27
CA VAL A 141 -0.59 -4.78 -16.24
C VAL A 141 -1.69 -3.99 -15.51
N ALA A 142 -2.61 -3.35 -16.25
CA ALA A 142 -3.73 -2.63 -15.64
C ALA A 142 -4.68 -3.58 -14.91
N ARG A 143 -5.02 -4.72 -15.54
CA ARG A 143 -5.87 -5.76 -14.95
C ARG A 143 -5.24 -6.35 -13.69
N GLY A 144 -3.96 -6.68 -13.71
CA GLY A 144 -3.24 -7.21 -12.54
C GLY A 144 -3.26 -6.25 -11.36
N ARG A 145 -3.04 -4.95 -11.61
CA ARG A 145 -3.09 -3.89 -10.60
C ARG A 145 -4.47 -3.75 -9.98
N VAL A 146 -5.53 -3.60 -10.79
CA VAL A 146 -6.89 -3.44 -10.26
C VAL A 146 -7.33 -4.68 -9.49
N HIS A 147 -7.00 -5.89 -9.97
CA HIS A 147 -7.35 -7.12 -9.26
C HIS A 147 -6.64 -7.22 -7.91
N MET A 148 -5.37 -6.82 -7.84
CA MET A 148 -4.65 -6.76 -6.56
C MET A 148 -5.35 -5.82 -5.57
N VAL A 149 -5.74 -4.61 -6.00
CA VAL A 149 -6.42 -3.65 -5.13
C VAL A 149 -7.78 -4.17 -4.68
N MET A 150 -8.57 -4.76 -5.57
CA MET A 150 -9.86 -5.34 -5.21
C MET A 150 -9.71 -6.49 -4.19
N GLY A 151 -8.68 -7.32 -4.33
CA GLY A 151 -8.36 -8.35 -3.33
C GLY A 151 -8.04 -7.74 -1.97
N VAL A 152 -7.26 -6.66 -1.92
CA VAL A 152 -6.97 -5.93 -0.68
C VAL A 152 -8.25 -5.34 -0.08
N CYS A 153 -9.14 -4.77 -0.89
CA CYS A 153 -10.42 -4.21 -0.41
C CYS A 153 -11.31 -5.28 0.25
N TRP A 154 -11.43 -6.46 -0.38
CA TRP A 154 -12.17 -7.59 0.20
C TRP A 154 -11.52 -8.11 1.49
N GLN A 155 -10.19 -8.14 1.55
CA GLN A 155 -9.48 -8.55 2.75
C GLN A 155 -9.63 -7.51 3.89
N TYR A 156 -9.63 -6.21 3.56
CA TYR A 156 -9.94 -5.13 4.50
C TYR A 156 -11.34 -5.27 5.08
N ALA A 157 -12.32 -5.62 4.23
CA ALA A 157 -13.69 -5.92 4.65
C ALA A 157 -13.84 -7.23 5.46
N GLY A 158 -12.74 -7.94 5.77
CA GLY A 158 -12.76 -9.21 6.51
C GLY A 158 -13.23 -10.42 5.71
N GLN A 159 -13.41 -10.31 4.38
CA GLN A 159 -13.97 -11.35 3.52
C GLN A 159 -12.89 -12.03 2.68
N LEU A 160 -12.02 -12.81 3.33
CA LEU A 160 -10.86 -13.45 2.69
C LEU A 160 -11.24 -14.37 1.53
N GLU A 161 -12.35 -15.11 1.64
CA GLU A 161 -12.82 -16.00 0.58
C GLU A 161 -13.12 -15.25 -0.72
N GLN A 162 -13.69 -14.04 -0.63
CA GLN A 162 -13.93 -13.18 -1.78
C GLN A 162 -12.63 -12.57 -2.32
N ALA A 163 -11.65 -12.28 -1.46
CA ALA A 163 -10.36 -11.72 -1.87
C ALA A 163 -9.50 -12.70 -2.70
N LEU A 164 -9.57 -14.00 -2.41
CA LEU A 164 -8.68 -15.00 -3.01
C LEU A 164 -8.74 -15.07 -4.55
N PRO A 165 -9.91 -15.14 -5.20
CA PRO A 165 -10.00 -15.09 -6.67
C PRO A 165 -9.33 -13.86 -7.29
N TRP A 166 -9.48 -12.69 -6.65
CA TRP A 166 -8.84 -11.45 -7.11
C TRP A 166 -7.31 -11.54 -7.05
N PHE A 167 -6.76 -12.00 -5.93
CA PHE A 167 -5.31 -12.18 -5.79
C PHE A 167 -4.74 -13.23 -6.76
N GLN A 168 -5.44 -14.35 -6.94
CA GLN A 168 -5.03 -15.38 -7.90
C GLN A 168 -4.97 -14.81 -9.32
N ARG A 169 -5.96 -14.00 -9.69
CA ARG A 169 -6.02 -13.38 -11.02
C ARG A 169 -4.95 -12.31 -11.21
N ALA A 170 -4.70 -11.49 -10.20
CA ALA A 170 -3.59 -10.53 -10.20
C ALA A 170 -2.24 -11.21 -10.42
N ARG A 171 -1.99 -12.32 -9.71
CA ARG A 171 -0.78 -13.13 -9.88
C ARG A 171 -0.67 -13.72 -11.29
N ALA A 172 -1.76 -14.25 -11.83
CA ALA A 172 -1.78 -14.84 -13.16
C ALA A 172 -1.44 -13.81 -14.25
N TYR A 173 -2.00 -12.60 -14.16
CA TYR A 173 -1.69 -11.51 -15.07
C TYR A 173 -0.21 -11.10 -14.99
N ALA A 174 0.33 -10.92 -13.79
CA ALA A 174 1.72 -10.52 -13.61
C ALA A 174 2.71 -11.61 -14.08
N ALA A 175 2.43 -12.88 -13.79
CA ALA A 175 3.26 -14.01 -14.22
C ALA A 175 3.30 -14.16 -15.75
N ALA A 176 2.18 -13.92 -16.44
CA ALA A 176 2.11 -14.01 -17.89
C ALA A 176 3.04 -13.00 -18.60
N ASP A 177 3.20 -11.80 -18.02
CA ASP A 177 4.05 -10.74 -18.58
C ASP A 177 5.48 -10.74 -18.01
N GLY A 178 5.77 -11.61 -17.02
CA GLY A 178 7.03 -11.56 -16.28
C GLY A 178 7.20 -10.25 -15.49
N ASP A 179 6.09 -9.71 -14.98
CA ASP A 179 6.03 -8.49 -14.18
C ASP A 179 6.31 -8.79 -12.70
N ASP A 180 7.58 -9.03 -12.39
CA ASP A 180 8.05 -9.35 -11.03
C ASP A 180 7.75 -8.23 -10.02
N ALA A 181 7.67 -6.97 -10.48
CA ALA A 181 7.31 -5.84 -9.62
C ALA A 181 5.84 -5.91 -9.15
N THR A 182 4.91 -6.36 -10.01
CA THR A 182 3.51 -6.59 -9.58
C THR A 182 3.43 -7.80 -8.65
N ILE A 183 4.16 -8.89 -8.92
CA ILE A 183 4.19 -10.06 -8.03
C ILE A 183 4.68 -9.67 -6.64
N SER A 184 5.77 -8.91 -6.57
CA SER A 184 6.31 -8.38 -5.32
C SER A 184 5.29 -7.51 -4.57
N ALA A 185 4.66 -6.54 -5.25
CA ALA A 185 3.65 -5.67 -4.63
C ALA A 185 2.44 -6.48 -4.10
N LEU A 186 2.01 -7.50 -4.84
CA LEU A 186 0.93 -8.39 -4.42
C LEU A 186 1.28 -9.12 -3.12
N MET A 187 2.47 -9.71 -3.06
CA MET A 187 2.94 -10.42 -1.87
C MET A 187 3.05 -9.49 -0.67
N TYR A 188 3.61 -8.29 -0.88
CA TYR A 188 3.71 -7.27 0.16
C TYR A 188 2.34 -6.86 0.70
N ASN A 189 1.40 -6.53 -0.18
CA ASN A 189 0.04 -6.13 0.22
C ASN A 189 -0.68 -7.23 1.01
N MET A 190 -0.55 -8.49 0.57
CA MET A 190 -1.11 -9.62 1.32
C MET A 190 -0.48 -9.77 2.71
N ALA A 191 0.83 -9.53 2.83
CA ALA A 191 1.54 -9.58 4.11
C ALA A 191 1.09 -8.46 5.04
N VAL A 192 1.03 -7.20 4.55
CA VAL A 192 0.51 -6.04 5.30
C VAL A 192 -0.88 -6.34 5.84
N MET A 193 -1.79 -6.80 4.98
CA MET A 193 -3.17 -7.08 5.40
C MET A 193 -3.27 -8.21 6.43
N ARG A 194 -2.44 -9.26 6.31
CA ARG A 194 -2.39 -10.33 7.31
C ARG A 194 -1.86 -9.82 8.66
N THR A 195 -0.79 -9.03 8.65
CA THR A 195 -0.24 -8.39 9.85
C THR A 195 -1.28 -7.47 10.50
N ALA A 196 -1.97 -6.66 9.70
CA ALA A 196 -3.02 -5.77 10.18
C ALA A 196 -4.17 -6.56 10.81
N GLN A 197 -4.69 -7.60 10.15
CA GLN A 197 -5.76 -8.46 10.70
C GLN A 197 -5.38 -9.11 12.03
N VAL A 198 -4.14 -9.60 12.11
CA VAL A 198 -3.54 -10.13 13.34
C VAL A 198 -3.53 -9.08 14.45
N ARG A 199 -3.06 -7.87 14.12
CA ARG A 199 -2.97 -6.74 15.04
C ARG A 199 -4.35 -6.29 15.50
N TRP A 200 -5.30 -6.12 14.59
CA TRP A 200 -6.69 -5.77 14.91
C TRP A 200 -7.29 -6.77 15.89
N LYS A 201 -7.19 -8.07 15.61
CA LYS A 201 -7.71 -9.12 16.50
C LYS A 201 -7.08 -9.04 17.89
N ALA A 202 -5.75 -8.87 17.96
CA ALA A 202 -5.03 -8.80 19.24
C ALA A 202 -5.41 -7.56 20.07
N LEU A 203 -5.64 -6.42 19.41
CA LEU A 203 -5.94 -5.15 20.09
C LEU A 203 -7.43 -4.93 20.36
N SER A 204 -8.31 -5.55 19.56
CA SER A 204 -9.77 -5.46 19.74
C SER A 204 -10.32 -6.49 20.73
N SER A 205 -9.63 -7.62 20.94
CA SER A 205 -10.07 -8.64 21.89
C SER A 205 -9.61 -8.30 23.31
N THR A 206 -10.54 -8.27 24.27
CA THR A 206 -10.24 -8.14 25.70
C THR A 206 -9.64 -9.40 26.34
N ALA A 207 -9.46 -10.49 25.58
CA ALA A 207 -8.94 -11.76 26.06
C ALA A 207 -7.71 -12.18 25.24
N ALA A 208 -6.54 -12.10 25.88
CA ALA A 208 -5.29 -12.62 25.38
C ALA A 208 -5.40 -14.12 25.07
N GLN A 209 -5.13 -14.49 23.81
CA GLN A 209 -4.33 -15.66 23.41
C GLN A 209 -4.41 -15.84 21.90
N ALA A 210 -3.26 -15.92 21.22
CA ALA A 210 -3.23 -16.38 19.84
C ALA A 210 -1.96 -17.17 19.51
N PRO A 211 -1.94 -18.48 19.77
CA PRO A 211 -0.98 -19.41 19.16
C PRO A 211 -1.19 -19.52 17.64
N GLU A 212 -2.41 -19.28 17.14
CA GLU A 212 -2.77 -19.34 15.72
C GLU A 212 -2.17 -18.20 14.87
N LEU A 213 -1.73 -17.13 15.54
CA LEU A 213 -1.05 -15.97 14.95
C LEU A 213 0.33 -16.35 14.36
N LEU A 214 0.95 -17.42 14.88
CA LEU A 214 2.34 -17.81 14.58
C LEU A 214 2.52 -18.38 13.17
N LEU A 215 1.53 -19.11 12.65
CA LEU A 215 1.62 -19.77 11.34
C LEU A 215 1.61 -18.81 10.15
N GLY A 216 1.02 -17.62 10.31
CA GLY A 216 1.04 -16.57 9.29
C GLY A 216 2.35 -15.78 9.25
N VAL A 217 3.03 -15.65 10.39
CA VAL A 217 4.21 -14.80 10.60
C VAL A 217 5.49 -15.46 10.08
N ASP A 218 5.65 -16.77 10.23
CA ASP A 218 6.82 -17.48 9.69
C ASP A 218 6.87 -17.45 8.17
N SER A 219 5.72 -17.25 7.51
CA SER A 219 5.67 -16.99 6.08
C SER A 219 6.32 -15.62 5.74
N VAL A 220 6.09 -14.59 6.55
CA VAL A 220 6.70 -13.25 6.45
C VAL A 220 8.22 -13.30 6.58
N LYS A 221 8.74 -14.10 7.51
CA LYS A 221 10.18 -14.28 7.73
C LYS A 221 10.91 -14.93 6.54
N HIS A 222 10.22 -15.77 5.75
CA HIS A 222 10.76 -16.33 4.50
C HIS A 222 10.54 -15.41 3.29
N TYR A 223 9.68 -14.38 3.40
CA TYR A 223 9.34 -13.49 2.29
C TYR A 223 10.40 -12.40 2.04
N ASP A 224 11.15 -11.95 3.07
CA ASP A 224 12.21 -10.95 2.93
C ASP A 224 13.29 -11.34 1.91
N THR A 225 13.59 -12.64 1.78
CA THR A 225 14.59 -13.15 0.84
C THR A 225 14.07 -13.24 -0.60
N ALA A 226 12.74 -13.23 -0.81
CA ALA A 226 12.11 -13.46 -2.11
C ALA A 226 11.68 -12.16 -2.83
N VAL A 227 11.46 -11.07 -2.10
CA VAL A 227 10.88 -9.83 -2.64
C VAL A 227 12.00 -8.84 -3.00
N GLY A 228 12.60 -9.04 -4.16
CA GLY A 228 13.62 -8.14 -4.74
C GLY A 228 13.10 -6.77 -5.23
N ALA A 229 12.12 -6.17 -4.55
CA ALA A 229 11.67 -4.80 -4.85
C ALA A 229 12.05 -3.86 -3.69
N ALA A 230 12.98 -2.96 -3.98
CA ALA A 230 13.62 -2.12 -2.97
C ALA A 230 12.67 -1.09 -2.33
N VAL A 231 11.55 -0.72 -2.97
CA VAL A 231 10.72 0.42 -2.52
C VAL A 231 9.96 0.15 -1.23
N LEU A 232 9.50 -1.08 -1.03
CA LEU A 232 8.63 -1.43 0.11
C LEU A 232 9.36 -2.28 1.16
N ALA A 233 10.58 -2.73 0.86
CA ALA A 233 11.43 -3.50 1.77
C ALA A 233 11.78 -2.72 3.05
N GLU A 234 11.82 -1.38 2.98
CA GLU A 234 12.08 -0.52 4.13
C GLU A 234 10.94 -0.52 5.17
N LEU A 235 9.73 -0.92 4.78
CA LEU A 235 8.57 -0.99 5.67
C LEU A 235 8.42 -2.37 6.32
N THR A 236 9.09 -3.40 5.79
CA THR A 236 9.01 -4.75 6.35
C THR A 236 9.49 -4.85 7.81
N PRO A 237 10.58 -4.17 8.22
CA PRO A 237 10.98 -4.15 9.62
C PRO A 237 9.89 -3.65 10.58
N LEU A 238 9.09 -2.67 10.16
CA LEU A 238 7.97 -2.14 10.95
C LEU A 238 6.83 -3.16 11.08
N LEU A 239 6.50 -3.87 9.99
CA LEU A 239 5.52 -4.96 10.05
C LEU A 239 5.99 -6.06 11.00
N ARG A 240 7.29 -6.38 10.98
CA ARG A 240 7.89 -7.35 11.90
C ARG A 240 7.84 -6.86 13.35
N ALA A 241 8.13 -5.59 13.59
CA ALA A 241 8.06 -4.97 14.91
C ALA A 241 6.65 -5.07 15.51
N GLN A 242 5.61 -4.80 14.73
CA GLN A 242 4.21 -4.95 15.16
C GLN A 242 3.90 -6.38 15.62
N ILE A 243 4.32 -7.37 14.84
CA ILE A 243 4.12 -8.77 15.20
C ILE A 243 4.86 -9.15 16.47
N LEU A 244 6.14 -8.78 16.58
CA LEU A 244 6.95 -9.05 17.78
C LEU A 244 6.33 -8.40 19.03
N ALA A 245 5.82 -7.18 18.91
CA ALA A 245 5.13 -6.49 20.00
C ALA A 245 3.84 -7.23 20.43
N ILE A 246 3.11 -7.84 19.51
CA ILE A 246 1.94 -8.68 19.83
C ILE A 246 2.36 -10.00 20.49
N GLN A 247 3.50 -10.56 20.09
CA GLN A 247 4.06 -11.80 20.64
C GLN A 247 4.70 -11.64 22.02
N GLY A 248 4.88 -10.40 22.49
CA GLY A 248 5.59 -10.11 23.74
C GLY A 248 7.11 -10.07 23.61
N GLU A 249 7.64 -10.13 22.39
CA GLU A 249 9.07 -10.01 22.08
C GLU A 249 9.51 -8.54 22.06
N PHE A 250 9.26 -7.84 23.18
CA PHE A 250 9.31 -6.38 23.26
C PHE A 250 10.68 -5.79 22.96
N GLN A 251 11.76 -6.44 23.40
CA GLN A 251 13.12 -5.95 23.17
C GLN A 251 13.47 -5.93 21.67
N GLN A 252 13.08 -6.99 20.94
CA GLN A 252 13.31 -7.07 19.49
C GLN A 252 12.40 -6.09 18.73
N ALA A 253 11.13 -5.97 19.14
CA ALA A 253 10.19 -5.02 18.55
C ALA A 253 10.68 -3.57 18.71
N LYS A 254 11.11 -3.20 19.92
CA LYS A 254 11.65 -1.87 20.25
C LYS A 254 12.82 -1.52 19.35
N ALA A 255 13.81 -2.41 19.22
CA ALA A 255 14.99 -2.16 18.39
C ALA A 255 14.62 -1.87 16.92
N LEU A 256 13.69 -2.63 16.34
CA LEU A 256 13.23 -2.41 14.97
C LEU A 256 12.48 -1.07 14.83
N TYR A 257 11.63 -0.72 15.80
CA TYR A 257 10.94 0.56 15.78
C TYR A 257 11.91 1.74 15.89
N GLU A 258 12.86 1.70 16.82
CA GLU A 258 13.85 2.77 17.01
C GLU A 258 14.72 2.97 15.75
N GLU A 259 15.09 1.89 15.08
CA GLU A 259 15.91 1.95 13.86
C GLU A 259 15.14 2.50 12.66
N HIS A 260 13.89 2.07 12.45
CA HIS A 260 13.20 2.28 11.17
C HIS A 260 12.07 3.32 11.20
N LEU A 261 11.47 3.60 12.37
CA LEU A 261 10.32 4.49 12.47
C LEU A 261 10.64 5.96 12.09
N PRO A 262 11.79 6.55 12.48
CA PRO A 262 12.07 7.96 12.14
C PRO A 262 12.10 8.21 10.63
N LEU A 263 12.75 7.32 9.88
CA LEU A 263 12.82 7.42 8.42
C LEU A 263 11.44 7.24 7.79
N ALA A 264 10.66 6.26 8.27
CA ALA A 264 9.32 5.99 7.76
C ALA A 264 8.37 7.19 7.94
N ILE A 265 8.38 7.84 9.11
CA ILE A 265 7.61 9.06 9.37
C ILE A 265 8.03 10.18 8.40
N SER A 266 9.34 10.41 8.24
CA SER A 266 9.86 11.47 7.37
C SER A 266 9.48 11.30 5.88
N ARG A 267 9.15 10.07 5.46
CA ARG A 267 8.79 9.73 4.07
C ARG A 267 7.30 9.76 3.79
N GLY A 268 6.46 10.19 4.74
CA GLY A 268 5.03 10.39 4.51
C GLY A 268 4.10 9.42 5.25
N LEU A 269 4.62 8.57 6.15
CA LEU A 269 3.80 7.74 7.04
C LEU A 269 3.39 8.45 8.34
N ALA A 270 3.40 9.78 8.37
CA ALA A 270 2.99 10.57 9.53
C ALA A 270 1.58 10.23 10.03
N ARG A 271 0.66 9.84 9.13
CA ARG A 271 -0.71 9.41 9.51
C ARG A 271 -0.75 8.13 10.34
N LEU A 272 0.23 7.24 10.15
CA LEU A 272 0.40 6.02 10.97
C LEU A 272 1.23 6.30 12.23
N GLY A 273 1.74 7.53 12.39
CA GLY A 273 2.72 7.91 13.38
C GLY A 273 2.27 7.60 14.80
N SER A 274 1.08 8.06 15.20
CA SER A 274 0.54 7.84 16.55
C SER A 274 0.39 6.34 16.90
N SER A 275 -0.08 5.55 15.93
CA SER A 275 -0.31 4.11 16.06
C SER A 275 1.01 3.36 16.31
N LEU A 276 2.04 3.64 15.51
CA LEU A 276 3.37 3.02 15.66
C LEU A 276 4.14 3.55 16.88
N LEU A 277 4.02 4.85 17.20
CA LEU A 277 4.61 5.44 18.40
C LEU A 277 4.00 4.84 19.67
N SER A 278 2.70 4.59 19.69
CA SER A 278 2.04 3.93 20.83
C SER A 278 2.48 2.48 21.00
N ASP A 279 2.74 1.74 19.90
CA ASP A 279 3.31 0.39 19.96
C ASP A 279 4.76 0.42 20.48
N LEU A 280 5.58 1.39 20.06
CA LEU A 280 6.93 1.56 20.61
C LEU A 280 6.88 1.93 22.11
N ALA A 281 5.95 2.78 22.53
CA ALA A 281 5.79 3.15 23.93
C ALA A 281 5.39 1.95 24.78
N TRP A 282 4.50 1.09 24.26
CA TRP A 282 4.15 -0.18 24.89
C TRP A 282 5.37 -1.10 25.02
N CYS A 283 6.21 -1.18 23.99
CA CYS A 283 7.44 -1.97 24.03
C CYS A 283 8.43 -1.42 25.07
N ARG A 284 8.63 -0.09 25.14
CA ARG A 284 9.46 0.57 26.18
C ARG A 284 8.99 0.22 27.59
N LEU A 285 7.68 0.30 27.83
CA LEU A 285 7.12 -0.01 29.15
C LEU A 285 7.43 -1.45 29.58
N ASN A 286 7.32 -2.40 28.66
CA ASN A 286 7.63 -3.81 28.92
C ASN A 286 9.14 -4.13 28.89
N CYS A 287 9.99 -3.14 28.63
CA CYS A 287 11.45 -3.23 28.74
C CYS A 287 11.99 -2.42 29.94
N ASP A 288 11.14 -2.16 30.95
CA ASP A 288 11.46 -1.39 32.16
C ASP A 288 11.88 0.08 31.91
N GLU A 289 11.54 0.64 30.75
CA GLU A 289 11.78 2.05 30.40
C GLU A 289 10.53 2.90 30.68
N THR A 290 10.01 2.86 31.91
CA THR A 290 8.70 3.43 32.27
C THR A 290 8.58 4.92 31.97
N GLU A 291 9.57 5.74 32.33
CA GLU A 291 9.52 7.19 32.12
C GLU A 291 9.46 7.55 30.63
N ALA A 292 10.32 6.93 29.82
CA ALA A 292 10.33 7.12 28.37
C ALA A 292 9.03 6.61 27.73
N ALA A 293 8.48 5.49 28.21
CA ALA A 293 7.20 4.97 27.74
C ALA A 293 6.04 5.94 28.00
N ILE A 294 5.95 6.53 29.20
CA ILE A 294 4.91 7.50 29.54
C ILE A 294 5.04 8.76 28.69
N GLN A 295 6.26 9.29 28.55
CA GLN A 295 6.50 10.48 27.74
C GLN A 295 6.06 10.24 26.29
N GLN A 296 6.49 9.13 25.70
CA GLN A 296 6.15 8.80 24.32
C GLN A 296 4.66 8.46 24.15
N ALA A 297 3.99 7.87 25.14
CA ALA A 297 2.55 7.65 25.12
C ALA A 297 1.78 8.98 25.12
N ARG A 298 2.22 9.96 25.91
CA ARG A 298 1.64 11.31 25.92
C ARG A 298 1.86 12.02 24.59
N GLU A 299 3.04 11.89 23.98
CA GLU A 299 3.32 12.40 22.64
C GLU A 299 2.39 11.77 21.60
N ALA A 300 2.27 10.45 21.58
CA ALA A 300 1.36 9.75 20.67
C ALA A 300 -0.11 10.17 20.84
N ALA A 301 -0.55 10.47 22.06
CA ALA A 301 -1.90 10.98 22.33
C ALA A 301 -2.11 12.40 21.78
N VAL A 302 -1.09 13.26 21.83
CA VAL A 302 -1.14 14.63 21.29
C VAL A 302 -1.07 14.64 19.77
N GLU A 303 -0.27 13.75 19.18
CA GLU A 303 -0.08 13.64 17.73
C GLU A 303 -1.19 12.86 17.02
N LEU A 304 -2.12 12.25 17.77
CA LEU A 304 -3.23 11.50 17.21
C LEU A 304 -4.13 12.40 16.36
N ASP A 305 -3.97 12.32 15.04
CA ASP A 305 -4.84 13.00 14.08
C ASP A 305 -6.24 12.36 14.08
N PRO A 306 -7.30 13.11 14.40
CA PRO A 306 -8.68 12.59 14.33
C PRO A 306 -9.08 12.10 12.93
N LEU A 307 -8.38 12.56 11.88
CA LEU A 307 -8.63 12.20 10.50
C LEU A 307 -7.78 11.03 9.98
N CYS A 308 -6.92 10.42 10.82
CA CYS A 308 -6.22 9.19 10.41
C CYS A 308 -7.19 8.00 10.31
N ASP A 309 -6.68 6.85 9.91
CA ASP A 309 -7.52 5.68 9.70
C ASP A 309 -8.12 5.16 11.02
N VAL A 310 -9.37 4.68 10.95
CA VAL A 310 -10.16 4.35 12.15
C VAL A 310 -9.48 3.23 12.96
N ASP A 311 -8.90 2.24 12.30
CA ASP A 311 -8.17 1.16 12.96
C ASP A 311 -6.88 1.62 13.63
N ASP A 312 -6.21 2.63 13.08
CA ASP A 312 -5.05 3.25 13.72
C ASP A 312 -5.43 4.08 14.94
N ARG A 313 -6.55 4.82 14.90
CA ARG A 313 -7.11 5.46 16.10
C ARG A 313 -7.44 4.44 17.17
N ALA A 314 -8.13 3.36 16.79
CA ALA A 314 -8.51 2.29 17.70
C ALA A 314 -7.29 1.63 18.34
N ALA A 315 -6.27 1.30 17.54
CA ALA A 315 -5.02 0.72 18.02
C ALA A 315 -4.25 1.66 18.96
N THR A 316 -4.15 2.95 18.59
CA THR A 316 -3.51 3.98 19.42
C THR A 316 -4.19 4.05 20.79
N HIS A 317 -5.50 4.21 20.81
CA HIS A 317 -6.26 4.28 22.07
C HIS A 317 -6.15 3.00 22.90
N THR A 318 -6.17 1.81 22.28
CA THR A 318 -5.94 0.55 23.00
C THR A 318 -4.58 0.55 23.69
N ARG A 319 -3.50 0.96 23.00
CA ARG A 319 -2.16 1.00 23.59
C ARG A 319 -2.04 2.03 24.70
N LEU A 320 -2.59 3.23 24.50
CA LEU A 320 -2.61 4.26 25.53
C LEU A 320 -3.35 3.78 26.79
N ALA A 321 -4.51 3.14 26.63
CA ALA A 321 -5.26 2.56 27.74
C ALA A 321 -4.42 1.52 28.52
N GLN A 322 -3.74 0.62 27.80
CA GLN A 322 -2.87 -0.39 28.41
C GLN A 322 -1.69 0.23 29.17
N ILE A 323 -1.02 1.23 28.58
CA ILE A 323 0.12 1.92 29.19
C ILE A 323 -0.31 2.65 30.46
N PHE A 324 -1.35 3.49 30.37
CA PHE A 324 -1.81 4.28 31.50
C PHE A 324 -2.39 3.41 32.63
N ALA A 325 -3.03 2.29 32.31
CA ALA A 325 -3.49 1.33 33.32
C ALA A 325 -2.31 0.71 34.07
N ALA A 326 -1.26 0.30 33.35
CA ALA A 326 -0.08 -0.33 33.92
C ALA A 326 0.74 0.60 34.84
N VAL A 327 0.71 1.92 34.60
CA VAL A 327 1.38 2.92 35.45
C VAL A 327 0.46 3.53 36.51
N GLY A 328 -0.78 3.05 36.63
CA GLY A 328 -1.73 3.46 37.67
C GLY A 328 -2.52 4.76 37.39
N GLU A 329 -2.43 5.32 36.19
CA GLU A 329 -3.25 6.46 35.73
C GLU A 329 -4.64 5.98 35.30
N THR A 330 -5.45 5.53 36.25
CA THR A 330 -6.72 4.82 36.00
C THR A 330 -7.76 5.66 35.24
N ALA A 331 -7.86 6.96 35.52
CA ALA A 331 -8.80 7.84 34.82
C ALA A 331 -8.42 8.04 33.34
N THR A 332 -7.14 8.29 33.07
CA THR A 332 -6.61 8.42 31.69
C THR A 332 -6.78 7.11 30.93
N ALA A 333 -6.50 5.98 31.58
CA ALA A 333 -6.68 4.66 31.00
C ALA A 333 -8.15 4.37 30.65
N ALA A 334 -9.08 4.67 31.55
CA ALA A 334 -10.51 4.49 31.32
C ALA A 334 -11.01 5.33 30.14
N HIS A 335 -10.59 6.60 30.05
CA HIS A 335 -10.92 7.47 28.92
C HIS A 335 -10.46 6.87 27.58
N HIS A 336 -9.19 6.46 27.48
CA HIS A 336 -8.69 5.84 26.26
C HIS A 336 -9.33 4.48 25.96
N GLN A 337 -9.73 3.72 26.99
CA GLN A 337 -10.46 2.47 26.79
C GLN A 337 -11.85 2.72 26.19
N GLU A 338 -12.57 3.75 26.62
CA GLU A 338 -13.85 4.16 26.04
C GLU A 338 -13.69 4.58 24.58
N CYS A 339 -12.68 5.41 24.28
CA CYS A 339 -12.34 5.79 22.92
C CYS A 339 -11.99 4.57 22.05
N ALA A 340 -11.14 3.67 22.53
CA ALA A 340 -10.79 2.45 21.80
C ALA A 340 -12.02 1.61 21.48
N THR A 341 -12.93 1.42 22.43
CA THR A 341 -14.18 0.67 22.20
C THR A 341 -15.05 1.34 21.14
N ALA A 342 -15.17 2.67 21.15
CA ALA A 342 -15.94 3.40 20.15
C ALA A 342 -15.30 3.28 18.74
N GLU A 343 -13.98 3.41 18.65
CA GLU A 343 -13.25 3.32 17.38
C GLU A 343 -13.25 1.90 16.80
N TRP A 344 -13.09 0.86 17.62
CA TRP A 344 -13.23 -0.53 17.15
C TRP A 344 -14.65 -0.83 16.65
N ALA A 345 -15.67 -0.25 17.28
CA ALA A 345 -17.06 -0.38 16.80
C ALA A 345 -17.27 0.36 15.46
N GLU A 346 -16.68 1.54 15.28
CA GLU A 346 -16.69 2.24 13.99
C GLU A 346 -15.93 1.46 12.91
N PHE A 347 -14.76 0.92 13.24
CA PHE A 347 -13.98 0.10 12.31
C PHE A 347 -14.78 -1.12 11.84
N ALA A 348 -15.45 -1.83 12.75
CA ALA A 348 -16.32 -2.95 12.40
C ALA A 348 -17.49 -2.52 11.48
N ARG A 349 -18.10 -1.34 11.73
CA ARG A 349 -19.13 -0.77 10.84
C ARG A 349 -18.55 -0.48 9.46
N GLN A 350 -17.37 0.14 9.39
CA GLN A 350 -16.69 0.47 8.15
C GLN A 350 -16.37 -0.79 7.34
N GLN A 351 -15.83 -1.84 7.97
CA GLN A 351 -15.59 -3.13 7.30
C GLN A 351 -16.88 -3.72 6.72
N GLY A 352 -17.99 -3.65 7.47
CA GLY A 352 -19.31 -4.06 7.00
C GLY A 352 -19.80 -3.27 5.80
N GLN A 353 -19.64 -1.94 5.82
CA GLN A 353 -19.98 -1.05 4.69
C GLN A 353 -19.15 -1.36 3.44
N TRP A 354 -17.84 -1.59 3.62
CA TRP A 354 -16.95 -2.00 2.54
C TRP A 354 -17.41 -3.31 1.91
N GLY A 355 -17.67 -4.34 2.73
CA GLY A 355 -18.14 -5.63 2.25
C GLY A 355 -19.47 -5.52 1.48
N ALA A 356 -20.43 -4.75 1.99
CA ALA A 356 -21.73 -4.55 1.36
C ALA A 356 -21.60 -3.82 0.01
N ALA A 357 -20.81 -2.74 -0.06
CA ALA A 357 -20.63 -1.98 -1.29
C ALA A 357 -19.86 -2.77 -2.36
N LEU A 358 -18.83 -3.53 -1.94
CA LEU A 358 -18.09 -4.42 -2.83
C LEU A 358 -19.03 -5.48 -3.43
N ALA A 359 -19.89 -6.11 -2.62
CA ALA A 359 -20.88 -7.07 -3.10
C ALA A 359 -21.91 -6.43 -4.05
N ALA A 360 -22.38 -5.23 -3.72
CA ALA A 360 -23.35 -4.50 -4.53
C ALA A 360 -22.78 -3.94 -5.85
N SER A 361 -21.46 -3.82 -5.96
CA SER A 361 -20.79 -3.24 -7.15
C SER A 361 -20.96 -4.07 -8.43
N GLY A 362 -21.26 -5.37 -8.31
CA GLY A 362 -21.31 -6.30 -9.45
C GLY A 362 -19.94 -6.62 -10.07
N LEU A 363 -18.84 -6.09 -9.52
CA LEU A 363 -17.49 -6.40 -9.97
C LEU A 363 -17.11 -7.83 -9.55
N THR A 364 -16.55 -8.60 -10.47
CA THR A 364 -16.13 -9.99 -10.22
C THR A 364 -14.70 -10.22 -10.67
N ALA A 365 -13.98 -11.10 -9.98
CA ALA A 365 -12.71 -11.61 -10.47
C ALA A 365 -13.04 -12.56 -11.63
N ASP A 366 -12.77 -12.15 -12.87
CA ASP A 366 -13.01 -12.97 -14.07
C ASP A 366 -12.57 -14.43 -13.83
N PRO A 367 -13.40 -15.44 -14.15
CA PRO A 367 -13.03 -16.84 -13.94
C PRO A 367 -11.76 -17.18 -14.74
N LEU A 368 -10.84 -17.92 -14.12
CA LEU A 368 -9.69 -18.47 -14.82
C LEU A 368 -10.21 -19.43 -15.90
N ARG A 369 -10.01 -19.10 -17.18
CA ARG A 369 -10.18 -20.08 -18.27
C ARG A 369 -9.17 -21.19 -18.02
N ARG A 370 -9.67 -22.39 -17.69
CA ARG A 370 -8.87 -23.59 -17.46
C ARG A 370 -8.28 -24.11 -18.75
#